data_AF-A0A420WGJ1-F1
#
_entry.id   AF-A0A420WGJ1-F1
#
_cell.length_a   1.000
_cell.length_b   1.000
_cell.length_c   1.000
_cell.angle_alpha   90.00
_cell.angle_beta   90.00
_cell.angle_gamma   90.00
#
_symmetry.space_group_name_H-M   'P 1'
#
loop_
_entity.id
_entity.type
_entity.pdbx_description
1 polymer ?
#
loop_
_entity_poly.entity_id
_entity_poly.type
_entity_poly.pdbx_seq_one_letter_code
_entity_poly.pdbx_strand_id
1 'polypeptide(L)'
;MLALATAIFGFLAPFLPEVVKIGSRWLDNKHELQMMKLRLEQGAAEHLWRMEEINATADIAEAKLLHKPVPSFGVQILDKASDSQWPSWTVLPVFWSFAFLDLMAGMVRPVIAYAAFGFYAAVKWAYFIELTGPRFEATAAVALMQLWGEQDWAVLTMVLSYWFGHRAHKAAFGGNATSGAGRA
;
A
#
# COMPACT_ATOMS: atom_id res chain seq x y z
N MET A 1 -26.06 59.56 -54.70
CA MET A 1 -26.10 58.65 -53.53
C MET A 1 -25.58 57.24 -53.84
N LEU A 2 -25.82 56.69 -55.04
CA LEU A 2 -25.26 55.39 -55.47
C LEU A 2 -23.72 55.31 -55.49
N ALA A 3 -23.02 56.38 -55.87
CA ALA A 3 -21.55 56.41 -55.91
C ALA A 3 -20.87 56.31 -54.52
N LEU A 4 -21.56 56.76 -53.45
CA LEU A 4 -21.05 56.64 -52.09
C LEU A 4 -21.17 55.20 -51.57
N ALA A 5 -22.26 54.52 -51.95
CA ALA A 5 -22.48 53.12 -51.61
C ALA A 5 -21.48 52.20 -52.33
N THR A 6 -21.20 52.43 -53.61
CA THR A 6 -20.19 51.65 -54.35
C THR A 6 -18.77 51.90 -53.85
N ALA A 7 -18.43 53.13 -53.45
CA ALA A 7 -17.14 53.45 -52.85
C ALA A 7 -16.94 52.75 -51.48
N ILE A 8 -17.98 52.69 -50.64
CA ILE A 8 -17.93 52.00 -49.35
C ILE A 8 -17.82 50.47 -49.55
N PHE A 9 -18.59 49.89 -50.48
CA PHE A 9 -18.49 48.46 -50.78
C PHE A 9 -17.14 48.08 -51.40
N GLY A 10 -16.57 48.91 -52.27
CA GLY A 10 -15.24 48.70 -52.83
C GLY A 10 -14.12 48.81 -51.79
N PHE A 11 -14.27 49.68 -50.80
CA PHE A 11 -13.35 49.82 -49.66
C PHE A 11 -13.48 48.67 -48.64
N LEU A 12 -14.68 48.11 -48.46
CA LEU A 12 -14.93 47.00 -47.51
C LEU A 12 -14.69 45.60 -48.11
N ALA A 13 -14.67 45.46 -49.43
CA ALA A 13 -14.42 44.18 -50.10
C ALA A 13 -13.08 43.49 -49.70
N PRO A 14 -11.96 44.20 -49.47
CA PRO A 14 -10.73 43.60 -48.94
C PRO A 14 -10.84 43.12 -47.49
N PHE A 15 -11.79 43.64 -46.71
CA PHE A 15 -12.00 43.25 -45.30
C PHE A 15 -12.92 42.04 -45.13
N LEU A 16 -13.71 41.67 -46.16
CA LEU A 16 -14.52 40.44 -46.17
C LEU A 16 -13.70 39.16 -45.88
N PRO A 17 -12.57 38.90 -46.58
CA PRO A 17 -11.75 37.71 -46.29
C PRO A 17 -11.15 37.74 -44.89
N GLU A 18 -10.88 38.92 -44.32
CA GLU A 18 -10.36 39.08 -42.95
C GLU A 18 -11.38 38.59 -41.90
N VAL A 19 -12.65 38.97 -42.04
CA VAL A 19 -13.74 38.58 -41.13
C VAL A 19 -14.02 37.09 -41.20
N VAL A 20 -14.01 36.51 -42.40
CA VAL A 20 -14.18 35.05 -42.59
C VAL A 20 -13.02 34.27 -41.95
N LYS A 21 -11.78 34.74 -42.10
CA LYS A 21 -10.60 34.13 -41.46
C LYS A 21 -10.64 34.19 -39.94
N ILE A 22 -11.19 35.27 -39.36
CA ILE A 22 -11.39 35.34 -37.92
C ILE A 22 -12.37 34.24 -37.48
N GLY A 23 -13.50 34.09 -38.17
CA GLY A 23 -14.47 33.03 -37.89
C GLY A 23 -13.90 31.61 -37.99
N SER A 24 -13.10 31.31 -39.02
CA SER A 24 -12.47 30.00 -39.18
C SER A 24 -11.46 29.71 -38.06
N ARG A 25 -10.64 30.70 -37.67
CA ARG A 25 -9.68 30.56 -36.55
C ARG A 25 -10.38 30.22 -35.24
N TRP A 26 -11.56 30.78 -34.97
CA TRP A 26 -12.34 30.42 -33.77
C TRP A 26 -12.85 28.98 -33.80
N LEU A 27 -13.25 28.48 -34.97
CA LEU A 27 -13.67 27.10 -35.16
C LEU A 27 -12.50 26.13 -34.98
N ASP A 28 -11.36 26.45 -35.59
CA ASP A 28 -10.12 25.65 -35.51
C ASP A 28 -9.62 25.58 -34.06
N ASN A 29 -9.57 26.71 -33.35
CA ASN A 29 -9.17 26.76 -31.94
C ASN A 29 -10.09 25.91 -31.06
N LYS A 30 -11.40 25.89 -31.30
CA LYS A 30 -12.34 25.03 -30.57
C LYS A 30 -12.07 23.55 -30.84
N HIS A 31 -11.82 23.21 -32.10
CA HIS A 31 -11.53 21.84 -32.51
C HIS A 31 -10.19 21.36 -31.91
N GLU A 32 -9.16 22.19 -31.93
CA GLU A 32 -7.87 21.92 -31.31
C GLU A 32 -8.01 21.68 -29.80
N LEU A 33 -8.76 22.53 -29.10
CA LEU A 33 -9.04 22.36 -27.67
C LEU A 33 -9.82 21.06 -27.37
N GLN A 34 -10.79 20.68 -28.21
CA GLN A 34 -11.51 19.42 -28.06
C GLN A 34 -10.57 18.22 -28.24
N MET A 35 -9.72 18.25 -29.25
CA MET A 35 -8.73 17.20 -29.48
C MET A 35 -7.72 17.09 -28.34
N MET A 36 -7.24 18.23 -27.80
CA MET A 36 -6.36 18.23 -26.63
C MET A 36 -7.04 17.62 -25.40
N LYS A 37 -8.31 17.96 -25.15
CA LYS A 37 -9.09 17.38 -24.03
C LYS A 37 -9.27 15.87 -24.18
N LEU A 38 -9.62 15.40 -25.37
CA LEU A 38 -9.76 13.96 -25.63
C LEU A 38 -8.45 13.21 -25.39
N ARG A 39 -7.30 13.78 -25.79
CA ARG A 39 -5.98 13.21 -25.50
C ARG A 39 -5.66 13.20 -24.01
N LEU A 40 -6.02 14.25 -23.27
CA LEU A 40 -5.85 14.29 -21.82
C LEU A 40 -6.74 13.27 -21.12
N GLU A 41 -7.99 13.10 -21.55
CA GLU A 41 -8.92 12.11 -21.02
C GLU A 41 -8.43 10.68 -21.30
N GLN A 42 -7.96 10.40 -22.52
CA GLN A 42 -7.32 9.13 -22.86
C GLN A 42 -6.09 8.87 -21.99
N GLY A 43 -5.20 9.85 -21.86
CA GLY A 43 -4.02 9.74 -21.01
C GLY A 43 -4.36 9.50 -19.54
N ALA A 44 -5.37 10.19 -19.02
CA ALA A 44 -5.84 9.97 -17.65
C ALA A 44 -6.37 8.54 -17.43
N ALA A 45 -7.16 8.01 -18.38
CA ALA A 45 -7.65 6.64 -18.33
C ALA A 45 -6.52 5.61 -18.40
N GLU A 46 -5.54 5.81 -19.29
CA GLU A 46 -4.36 4.96 -19.40
C GLU A 46 -3.51 4.96 -18.13
N HIS A 47 -3.29 6.14 -17.52
CA HIS A 47 -2.57 6.25 -16.27
C HIS A 47 -3.28 5.51 -15.13
N LEU A 48 -4.61 5.56 -15.06
CA LEU A 48 -5.38 4.80 -14.08
C LEU A 48 -5.16 3.29 -14.22
N TRP A 49 -5.27 2.75 -15.44
CA TRP A 49 -5.05 1.32 -15.68
C TRP A 49 -3.61 0.89 -15.42
N ARG A 50 -2.64 1.72 -15.79
CA ARG A 50 -1.23 1.46 -15.48
C ARG A 50 -0.95 1.48 -13.99
N MET A 51 -1.61 2.36 -13.22
CA MET A 51 -1.51 2.34 -11.75
C MET A 51 -2.12 1.07 -11.17
N GLU A 52 -3.25 0.60 -11.71
CA GLU A 52 -3.86 -0.66 -11.30
C GLU A 52 -2.95 -1.87 -11.61
N GLU A 53 -2.33 -1.89 -12.79
CA GLU A 53 -1.34 -2.92 -13.15
C GLU A 53 -0.09 -2.85 -12.27
N ILE A 54 0.44 -1.65 -11.99
CA ILE A 54 1.58 -1.46 -11.08
C ILE A 54 1.25 -1.98 -9.68
N ASN A 55 0.05 -1.69 -9.17
CA ASN A 55 -0.38 -2.18 -7.86
C ASN A 55 -0.52 -3.71 -7.88
N ALA A 56 -1.16 -4.29 -8.90
CA ALA A 56 -1.30 -5.73 -9.02
C ALA A 56 0.05 -6.46 -9.16
N THR A 57 0.99 -5.88 -9.91
CA THR A 57 2.34 -6.44 -10.07
C THR A 57 3.18 -6.30 -8.81
N ALA A 58 3.06 -5.19 -8.08
CA ALA A 58 3.67 -5.01 -6.76
C ALA A 58 3.17 -6.05 -5.75
N ASP A 59 1.85 -6.29 -5.71
CA ASP A 59 1.23 -7.32 -4.84
C ASP A 59 1.76 -8.73 -5.18
N ILE A 60 1.92 -9.05 -6.46
CA ILE A 60 2.49 -10.32 -6.91
C ILE A 60 3.96 -10.42 -6.53
N ALA A 61 4.73 -9.34 -6.67
CA ALA A 61 6.14 -9.30 -6.32
C ALA A 61 6.34 -9.48 -4.81
N GLU A 62 5.52 -8.84 -3.98
CA GLU A 62 5.50 -9.06 -2.53
C GLU A 62 5.19 -10.52 -2.19
N ALA A 63 4.15 -11.10 -2.81
CA ALA A 63 3.81 -12.51 -2.62
C ALA A 63 4.95 -13.46 -3.02
N LYS A 64 5.67 -13.15 -4.09
CA LYS A 64 6.86 -13.91 -4.51
C LYS A 64 8.00 -13.77 -3.52
N LEU A 65 8.21 -12.59 -2.93
CA LEU A 65 9.26 -12.37 -1.93
C LEU A 65 8.95 -13.10 -0.62
N LEU A 66 7.69 -13.11 -0.17
CA LEU A 66 7.25 -13.84 1.02
C LEU A 66 7.44 -15.36 0.89
N HIS A 67 7.39 -15.90 -0.33
CA HIS A 67 7.55 -17.33 -0.59
C HIS A 67 9.00 -17.76 -0.90
N LYS A 68 9.96 -16.83 -0.96
CA LYS A 68 11.37 -17.21 -1.14
C LYS A 68 11.88 -17.78 0.18
N PRO A 69 12.35 -19.04 0.22
CA PRO A 69 13.01 -19.56 1.41
C PRO A 69 14.25 -18.70 1.66
N VAL A 70 14.30 -18.02 2.80
CA VAL A 70 15.47 -17.23 3.21
C VAL A 70 16.61 -18.23 3.41
N PRO A 71 17.67 -18.25 2.57
CA PRO A 71 18.76 -19.18 2.75
C PRO A 71 19.50 -18.81 4.05
N SER A 72 19.63 -19.75 4.98
CA SER A 72 20.33 -19.47 6.24
C SER A 72 21.78 -19.06 5.96
N PHE A 73 22.28 -18.07 6.70
CA PHE A 73 23.64 -17.56 6.49
C PHE A 73 24.71 -18.63 6.70
N GLY A 74 24.42 -19.67 7.48
CA GLY A 74 25.27 -20.86 7.63
C GLY A 74 25.49 -21.65 6.33
N VAL A 75 24.47 -21.74 5.46
CA VAL A 75 24.61 -22.37 4.14
C VAL A 75 25.47 -21.51 3.21
N GLN A 76 25.34 -20.18 3.28
CA GLN A 76 26.12 -19.27 2.44
C GLN A 76 27.62 -19.26 2.78
N ILE A 77 27.94 -19.42 4.07
CA ILE A 77 29.34 -19.57 4.52
C ILE A 77 29.85 -20.95 4.15
N LEU A 78 29.04 -22.02 4.26
CA LEU A 78 29.43 -23.34 3.80
C LEU A 78 29.69 -23.38 2.29
N ASP A 79 28.88 -22.66 1.50
CA ASP A 79 29.03 -22.55 0.04
C ASP A 79 30.30 -21.76 -0.33
N LYS A 80 30.53 -20.60 0.31
CA LYS A 80 31.76 -19.81 0.11
C LYS A 80 33.03 -20.46 0.69
N ALA A 81 32.91 -21.24 1.76
CA ALA A 81 34.01 -22.01 2.34
C ALA A 81 34.22 -23.36 1.65
N SER A 82 33.27 -23.82 0.83
CA SER A 82 33.49 -24.90 -0.13
C SER A 82 34.23 -24.37 -1.37
N ASP A 83 34.00 -23.11 -1.75
CA ASP A 83 34.69 -22.44 -2.86
C ASP A 83 36.12 -21.99 -2.53
N SER A 84 36.40 -21.69 -1.25
CA SER A 84 37.74 -21.40 -0.74
C SER A 84 38.30 -22.65 -0.06
N GLN A 85 39.44 -23.19 -0.50
CA GLN A 85 40.03 -24.48 -0.08
C GLN A 85 40.46 -24.59 1.41
N TRP A 86 39.58 -24.26 2.35
CA TRP A 86 39.85 -24.34 3.78
C TRP A 86 39.82 -25.80 4.24
N PRO A 87 40.78 -26.25 5.06
CA PRO A 87 40.79 -27.62 5.57
C PRO A 87 39.53 -27.89 6.41
N SER A 88 38.87 -29.03 6.19
CA SER A 88 37.57 -29.41 6.80
C SER A 88 37.51 -29.25 8.32
N TRP A 89 38.66 -29.34 8.98
CA TRP A 89 38.78 -29.16 10.44
C TRP A 89 38.55 -27.72 10.93
N THR A 90 38.74 -26.70 10.08
CA THR A 90 38.54 -25.28 10.44
C THR A 90 37.12 -24.79 10.18
N VAL A 91 36.49 -25.29 9.12
CA VAL A 91 35.11 -24.92 8.77
C VAL A 91 34.09 -25.47 9.76
N LEU A 92 34.34 -26.64 10.36
CA LEU A 92 33.46 -27.26 11.37
C LEU A 92 33.26 -26.41 12.64
N PRO A 93 34.31 -26.01 13.39
CA PRO A 93 34.15 -25.19 14.59
C PRO A 93 33.67 -23.77 14.27
N VAL A 94 34.10 -23.20 13.14
CA VAL A 94 33.61 -21.88 12.68
C VAL A 94 32.11 -21.96 12.36
N PHE A 95 31.68 -23.00 11.64
CA PHE A 95 30.27 -23.25 11.34
C PHE A 95 29.44 -23.39 12.62
N TRP A 96 29.87 -24.20 13.59
CA TRP A 96 29.15 -24.38 14.85
C TRP A 96 29.10 -23.09 15.68
N SER A 97 30.19 -22.32 15.73
CA SER A 97 30.21 -21.02 16.43
C SER A 97 29.25 -20.03 15.78
N PHE A 98 29.18 -20.01 14.45
CA PHE A 98 28.33 -19.11 13.70
C PHE A 98 26.85 -19.54 13.78
N ALA A 99 26.57 -20.84 13.66
CA ALA A 99 25.23 -21.39 13.83
C ALA A 99 24.67 -21.14 15.24
N PHE A 100 25.52 -21.20 16.27
CA PHE A 100 25.14 -20.86 17.63
C PHE A 100 24.79 -19.36 17.76
N LEU A 101 25.61 -18.48 17.19
CA LEU A 101 25.32 -17.04 17.17
C LEU A 101 24.04 -16.71 16.38
N ASP A 102 23.81 -17.38 15.25
CA ASP A 102 22.62 -17.20 14.42
C ASP A 102 21.35 -17.73 15.12
N LEU A 103 21.46 -18.82 15.89
CA LEU A 103 20.39 -19.31 16.76
C LEU A 103 20.08 -18.30 17.87
N MET A 104 21.10 -17.78 18.54
CA MET A 104 20.93 -16.76 19.58
C MET A 104 20.27 -15.50 19.01
N ALA A 105 20.73 -15.01 17.86
CA ALA A 105 20.18 -13.86 17.17
C ALA A 105 18.75 -14.09 16.67
N GLY A 106 18.47 -15.28 16.12
CA GLY A 106 17.14 -15.71 15.68
C GLY A 106 16.14 -15.77 16.83
N MET A 107 16.59 -16.08 18.05
CA MET A 107 15.76 -16.12 19.26
C MET A 107 15.45 -14.74 19.86
N VAL A 108 16.21 -13.69 19.54
CA VAL A 108 16.00 -12.34 20.13
C VAL A 108 14.58 -11.83 19.85
N ARG A 109 14.10 -11.95 18.60
CA ARG A 109 12.76 -11.49 18.22
C ARG A 109 11.65 -12.23 19.00
N PRO A 110 11.60 -13.58 19.02
CA PRO A 110 10.66 -14.33 19.85
C PRO A 110 10.73 -13.95 21.33
N VAL A 111 11.93 -13.87 21.91
CA VAL A 111 12.11 -13.59 23.34
C VAL A 111 11.53 -12.22 23.71
N ILE A 112 11.85 -11.17 22.95
CA ILE A 112 11.32 -9.83 23.21
C ILE A 112 9.79 -9.81 23.02
N ALA A 113 9.27 -10.48 21.99
CA ALA A 113 7.83 -10.55 21.74
C ALA A 113 7.08 -11.25 22.88
N TYR A 114 7.59 -12.39 23.36
CA TYR A 114 7.01 -13.10 24.49
C TYR A 114 7.11 -12.31 25.80
N ALA A 115 8.21 -11.61 26.05
CA ALA A 115 8.36 -10.77 27.22
C ALA A 115 7.35 -9.61 27.22
N ALA A 116 7.18 -8.93 26.08
CA ALA A 116 6.22 -7.84 25.93
C ALA A 116 4.77 -8.32 26.08
N PHE A 117 4.42 -9.43 25.43
CA PHE A 117 3.10 -10.04 25.56
C PHE A 117 2.82 -10.56 26.98
N GLY A 118 3.83 -11.14 27.64
CA GLY A 118 3.73 -11.57 29.03
C GLY A 118 3.46 -10.42 29.99
N PHE A 119 4.15 -9.29 29.80
CA PHE A 119 3.88 -8.06 30.56
C PHE A 119 2.44 -7.55 30.34
N TYR A 120 1.98 -7.54 29.09
CA TYR A 120 0.60 -7.17 28.74
C TYR A 120 -0.44 -8.05 29.44
N ALA A 121 -0.26 -9.38 29.37
CA ALA A 121 -1.13 -10.35 30.01
C ALA A 121 -1.14 -10.17 31.54
N ALA A 122 0.02 -9.91 32.15
CA ALA A 122 0.13 -9.66 33.59
C ALA A 122 -0.65 -8.40 34.02
N VAL A 123 -0.59 -7.32 33.25
CA VAL A 123 -1.35 -6.08 33.52
C VAL A 123 -2.86 -6.33 33.41
N LYS A 124 -3.32 -7.01 32.36
CA LYS A 124 -4.73 -7.37 32.19
C LYS A 124 -5.23 -8.28 33.31
N TRP A 125 -4.40 -9.22 33.75
CA TRP A 125 -4.69 -10.09 34.89
C TRP A 125 -4.84 -9.30 36.20
N ALA A 126 -3.93 -8.36 36.47
CA ALA A 126 -4.03 -7.49 37.65
C ALA A 126 -5.33 -6.66 37.63
N TYR A 127 -5.71 -6.13 36.46
CA TYR A 127 -6.94 -5.36 36.31
C TYR A 127 -8.19 -6.23 36.56
N PHE A 128 -8.19 -7.49 36.11
CA PHE A 128 -9.27 -8.45 36.38
C PHE A 128 -9.45 -8.74 37.88
N ILE A 129 -8.35 -8.89 38.63
CA ILE A 129 -8.39 -9.09 40.08
C ILE A 129 -8.99 -7.87 40.79
N GLU A 130 -8.65 -6.64 40.39
CA GLU A 130 -9.23 -5.43 40.97
C GLU A 130 -10.75 -5.31 40.70
N LEU A 131 -11.20 -5.66 39.50
CA LEU A 131 -12.62 -5.64 39.10
C LEU A 131 -13.47 -6.69 39.84
N THR A 132 -12.88 -7.86 40.11
CA THR A 132 -13.55 -8.96 40.85
C THR A 132 -13.30 -8.88 42.35
N GLY A 133 -12.50 -7.92 42.80
CA GLY A 133 -12.16 -7.71 44.19
C GLY A 133 -13.29 -7.06 45.01
N PRO A 134 -13.07 -6.90 46.32
CA PRO A 134 -14.08 -6.43 47.27
C PRO A 134 -14.58 -4.99 47.02
N ARG A 135 -13.91 -4.24 46.15
CA ARG A 135 -14.22 -2.83 45.86
C ARG A 135 -15.32 -2.65 44.82
N PHE A 136 -15.42 -3.56 43.85
CA PHE A 136 -16.35 -3.43 42.73
C PHE A 136 -17.34 -4.59 42.64
N GLU A 137 -17.03 -5.75 43.24
CA GLU A 137 -17.87 -6.97 43.28
C GLU A 137 -18.54 -7.29 41.92
N ALA A 138 -17.85 -7.00 40.82
CA ALA A 138 -18.39 -7.26 39.51
C ALA A 138 -18.39 -8.77 39.26
N THR A 139 -19.53 -9.31 38.84
CA THR A 139 -19.62 -10.68 38.31
C THR A 139 -18.53 -10.89 37.26
N ALA A 140 -17.83 -12.02 37.28
CA ALA A 140 -16.71 -12.31 36.38
C ALA A 140 -17.01 -12.07 34.89
N ALA A 141 -18.27 -12.29 34.48
CA ALA A 141 -18.75 -11.98 33.14
C ALA A 141 -18.69 -10.48 32.79
N VAL A 142 -19.11 -9.61 33.71
CA VAL A 142 -19.09 -8.15 33.51
C VAL A 142 -17.65 -7.63 33.51
N ALA A 143 -16.82 -8.13 34.42
CA ALA A 143 -15.40 -7.79 34.47
C ALA A 143 -14.67 -8.12 33.17
N LEU A 144 -14.98 -9.27 32.53
CA LEU A 144 -14.41 -9.65 31.24
C LEU A 144 -14.88 -8.75 30.09
N MET A 145 -16.18 -8.40 30.04
CA MET A 145 -16.70 -7.48 29.02
C MET A 145 -16.07 -6.08 29.16
N GLN A 146 -15.69 -5.68 30.36
CA GLN A 146 -15.04 -4.40 30.62
C GLN A 146 -13.51 -4.46 30.39
N LEU A 147 -12.90 -5.63 30.56
CA LEU A 147 -11.49 -5.88 30.23
C LEU A 147 -11.26 -5.85 28.72
N TRP A 148 -12.25 -6.28 27.94
CA TRP A 148 -12.22 -6.38 26.49
C TRP A 148 -12.65 -5.07 25.84
N GLY A 149 -11.68 -4.15 25.70
CA GLY A 149 -11.91 -2.81 25.18
C GLY A 149 -11.70 -2.68 23.68
N GLU A 150 -11.85 -1.45 23.17
CA GLU A 150 -11.56 -1.10 21.78
C GLU A 150 -10.08 -1.33 21.42
N GLN A 151 -9.17 -1.12 22.37
CA GLN A 151 -7.74 -1.35 22.18
C GLN A 151 -7.42 -2.83 21.98
N ASP A 152 -8.08 -3.74 22.71
CA ASP A 152 -7.92 -5.20 22.54
C ASP A 152 -8.42 -5.66 21.17
N TRP A 153 -9.55 -5.10 20.74
CA TRP A 153 -10.09 -5.30 19.40
C TRP A 153 -9.09 -4.88 18.32
N ALA A 154 -8.46 -3.71 18.46
CA ALA A 154 -7.45 -3.23 17.53
C ALA A 154 -6.20 -4.14 17.48
N VAL A 155 -5.75 -4.65 18.62
CA VAL A 155 -4.62 -5.59 18.67
C VAL A 155 -4.99 -6.91 18.00
N LEU A 156 -6.19 -7.44 18.24
CA LEU A 156 -6.67 -8.66 17.62
C LEU A 156 -6.76 -8.52 16.10
N THR A 157 -7.34 -7.44 15.59
CA THR A 157 -7.43 -7.20 14.14
C THR A 157 -6.06 -7.02 13.51
N MET A 158 -5.12 -6.39 14.20
CA MET A 158 -3.72 -6.28 13.74
C MET A 158 -3.04 -7.64 13.65
N VAL A 159 -3.19 -8.51 14.66
CA VAL A 159 -2.61 -9.86 14.65
C VAL A 159 -3.24 -10.74 13.56
N LEU A 160 -4.57 -10.68 13.41
CA LEU A 160 -5.27 -11.38 12.33
C LEU A 160 -4.83 -10.88 10.95
N SER A 161 -4.64 -9.56 10.79
CA SER A 161 -4.13 -8.97 9.55
C SER A 161 -2.71 -9.42 9.22
N TYR A 162 -1.88 -9.65 10.23
CA TYR A 162 -0.53 -10.17 10.04
C TYR A 162 -0.54 -11.63 9.56
N TRP A 163 -1.35 -12.49 10.16
CA TRP A 163 -1.40 -13.92 9.82
C TRP A 163 -2.19 -14.24 8.55
N PHE A 164 -3.33 -13.57 8.35
CA PHE A 164 -4.22 -13.79 7.20
C PHE A 164 -3.96 -12.80 6.06
N GLY A 165 -3.00 -11.89 6.24
CA GLY A 165 -2.63 -10.87 5.27
C GLY A 165 -3.64 -9.73 5.17
N HIS A 166 -3.16 -8.56 4.76
CA HIS A 166 -3.96 -7.36 4.54
C HIS A 166 -5.13 -7.57 3.54
N ARG A 167 -5.04 -8.62 2.70
CA ARG A 167 -6.08 -9.02 1.74
C ARG A 167 -7.33 -9.62 2.39
N ALA A 168 -7.20 -10.43 3.45
CA ALA A 168 -8.36 -10.94 4.20
C ALA A 168 -9.09 -9.79 4.90
N HIS A 169 -8.35 -8.78 5.38
CA HIS A 169 -8.93 -7.60 6.03
C HIS A 169 -9.62 -6.64 5.04
N LYS A 170 -9.03 -6.40 3.85
CA LYS A 170 -9.67 -5.58 2.78
C LYS A 170 -10.96 -6.23 2.24
N ALA A 171 -10.97 -7.55 2.10
CA ALA A 171 -12.16 -8.31 1.67
C ALA A 171 -13.23 -8.45 2.77
N ALA A 172 -12.83 -8.60 4.04
CA ALA A 172 -13.77 -8.76 5.16
C ALA A 172 -14.36 -7.44 5.68
N PHE A 173 -13.63 -6.32 5.56
CA PHE A 173 -14.05 -5.01 6.10
C PHE A 173 -14.29 -3.95 5.01
N GLY A 174 -14.47 -4.34 3.75
CA GLY A 174 -14.95 -3.46 2.68
C GLY A 174 -13.98 -2.33 2.28
N GLY A 175 -12.68 -2.55 2.41
CA GLY A 175 -11.66 -1.58 2.06
C GLY A 175 -11.10 -1.80 0.65
N ASN A 176 -11.83 -1.40 -0.39
CA ASN A 176 -11.24 -1.18 -1.71
C ASN A 176 -10.95 0.32 -1.88
N ALA A 177 -9.74 0.66 -2.30
CA ALA A 177 -9.33 2.03 -2.65
C ALA A 177 -10.06 2.60 -3.89
N THR A 178 -11.17 2.00 -4.33
CA THR A 178 -11.88 2.34 -5.56
C THR A 178 -13.40 2.12 -5.52
N SER A 179 -14.06 2.00 -4.35
CA SER A 179 -15.54 2.07 -4.29
C SER A 179 -16.07 3.51 -4.39
N GLY A 180 -15.51 4.28 -5.32
CA GLY A 180 -15.97 5.61 -5.75
C GLY A 180 -16.39 5.62 -7.21
N ALA A 181 -16.65 4.46 -7.83
CA ALA A 181 -17.21 4.37 -9.17
C ALA A 181 -18.66 3.87 -9.09
N GLY A 182 -19.60 4.77 -9.37
CA GLY A 182 -20.95 4.40 -9.80
C GLY A 182 -22.01 4.23 -8.72
N ARG A 183 -22.38 5.32 -8.03
CA ARG A 183 -23.79 5.52 -7.64
C ARG A 183 -24.33 6.66 -8.51
N ALA A 184 -24.94 6.26 -9.62
CA ALA A 184 -26.02 6.99 -10.27
C ALA A 184 -27.34 6.53 -9.62
#